data_AF-A0A484MQN5-F1
#
_entry.id   AF-A0A484MQN5-F1
#
_cell.length_a   1.000
_cell.length_b   1.000
_cell.length_c   1.000
_cell.angle_alpha   90.00
_cell.angle_beta   90.00
_cell.angle_gamma   90.00
#
_symmetry.space_group_name_H-M   'P 1'
#
loop_
_entity.id
_entity.type
_entity.pdbx_description
1 polymer ?
#
loop_
_entity_poly.entity_id
_entity_poly.type
_entity_poly.pdbx_seq_one_letter_code
_entity_poly.pdbx_strand_id
1 'polypeptide(L)'
;MANMVITTILEKMTGKDKDYRYMATSDLLNELNKEGFKLDADLEAKVSNVVIQQLDDAAGDVSGLAVKCLYCSIFGEPLASIRMNLYKL
;
A
#
# COMPACT_ATOMS: atom_id res chain seq x y z
N MET A 1 6.89 -16.43 3.70
CA MET A 1 6.77 -15.60 4.92
C MET A 1 6.17 -14.21 4.67
N ALA A 2 6.48 -13.51 3.57
CA ALA A 2 6.00 -12.14 3.33
C ALA A 2 4.46 -12.00 3.18
N ASN A 3 3.78 -13.01 2.62
CA ASN A 3 2.33 -13.01 2.44
C ASN A 3 1.53 -12.96 3.78
N MET A 4 2.04 -13.59 4.84
CA MET A 4 1.42 -13.51 6.19
C MET A 4 1.51 -12.09 6.79
N VAL A 5 2.57 -11.36 6.47
CA VAL A 5 2.77 -9.99 6.97
C VAL A 5 1.75 -9.05 6.35
N ILE A 6 1.55 -9.12 5.03
CA ILE A 6 0.54 -8.34 4.30
C ILE A 6 -0.85 -8.60 4.87
N THR A 7 -1.24 -9.87 5.04
CA THR A 7 -2.56 -10.23 5.55
C THR A 7 -2.81 -9.59 6.92
N THR A 8 -1.82 -9.63 7.82
CA THR A 8 -1.89 -9.00 9.14
C THR A 8 -2.00 -7.47 9.04
N ILE A 9 -1.30 -6.86 8.09
CA ILE A 9 -1.37 -5.41 7.85
C ILE A 9 -2.76 -5.02 7.33
N LEU A 10 -3.33 -5.77 6.39
CA LEU A 10 -4.65 -5.52 5.82
C LEU A 10 -5.74 -5.54 6.90
N GLU A 11 -5.68 -6.47 7.85
CA GLU A 11 -6.61 -6.49 8.99
C GLU A 11 -6.51 -5.20 9.82
N LYS A 12 -5.30 -4.69 10.05
CA LYS A 12 -5.06 -3.44 10.78
C LYS A 12 -5.53 -2.20 10.03
N MET A 13 -5.55 -2.22 8.68
CA MET A 13 -6.06 -1.10 7.87
C MET A 13 -7.56 -0.88 8.07
N THR A 14 -8.31 -1.89 8.50
CA THR A 14 -9.75 -1.78 8.84
C THR A 14 -10.00 -1.26 10.26
N GLY A 15 -8.94 -0.89 11.00
CA GLY A 15 -9.03 -0.40 12.36
C GLY A 15 -9.84 0.90 12.48
N LYS A 16 -10.55 1.09 13.61
CA LYS A 16 -11.30 2.33 13.89
C LYS A 16 -10.40 3.55 14.09
N ASP A 17 -9.16 3.34 14.52
CA ASP A 17 -8.23 4.39 14.86
C ASP A 17 -7.46 4.89 13.62
N LYS A 18 -7.49 6.21 13.41
CA LYS A 18 -6.86 6.87 12.26
C LYS A 18 -5.36 6.59 12.18
N ASP A 19 -4.66 6.64 13.30
CA ASP A 19 -3.20 6.48 13.34
C ASP A 19 -2.82 5.01 13.10
N TYR A 20 -3.64 4.06 13.55
CA TYR A 20 -3.47 2.64 13.18
C TYR A 20 -3.69 2.42 11.68
N ARG A 21 -4.72 3.02 11.07
CA ARG A 21 -4.94 2.90 9.61
C ARG A 21 -3.79 3.49 8.81
N TYR A 22 -3.30 4.66 9.24
CA TYR A 22 -2.15 5.30 8.61
C TYR A 22 -0.87 4.43 8.73
N MET A 23 -0.56 3.94 9.94
CA MET A 23 0.58 3.04 10.17
C MET A 23 0.47 1.78 9.30
N ALA A 24 -0.69 1.14 9.27
CA ALA A 24 -0.90 -0.07 8.48
C ALA A 24 -0.76 0.19 6.97
N THR A 25 -1.31 1.30 6.45
CA THR A 25 -1.16 1.67 5.04
C THR A 25 0.31 1.94 4.67
N SER A 26 1.06 2.56 5.59
CA SER A 26 2.49 2.84 5.42
C SER A 26 3.35 1.57 5.47
N ASP A 27 3.05 0.63 6.38
CA ASP A 27 3.68 -0.69 6.42
C ASP A 27 3.42 -1.47 5.14
N LEU A 28 2.18 -1.45 4.63
CA LEU A 28 1.83 -2.08 3.36
C LEU A 28 2.68 -1.52 2.22
N LEU A 29 2.78 -0.19 2.10
CA LEU A 29 3.59 0.45 1.07
C LEU A 29 5.07 0.02 1.13
N ASN A 30 5.64 -0.09 2.33
CA ASN A 30 7.02 -0.54 2.50
C ASN A 30 7.21 -2.00 2.09
N GLU A 31 6.27 -2.89 2.42
CA GLU A 31 6.33 -4.28 1.97
C GLU A 31 6.20 -4.39 0.44
N LEU A 32 5.32 -3.60 -0.18
CA LEU A 32 5.18 -3.51 -1.64
C LEU A 32 6.44 -2.94 -2.31
N ASN A 33 7.19 -2.08 -1.61
CA ASN A 33 8.42 -1.47 -2.14
C ASN A 33 9.65 -2.37 -2.03
N LYS A 34 9.58 -3.49 -1.31
CA LYS A 34 10.72 -4.40 -1.16
C LYS A 34 11.11 -5.00 -2.50
N GLU A 35 12.41 -4.97 -2.80
CA GLU A 35 12.97 -5.57 -4.00
C GLU A 35 12.72 -7.08 -4.03
N GLY A 36 12.11 -7.58 -5.11
CA GLY A 36 11.75 -9.00 -5.27
C GLY A 36 10.44 -9.41 -4.58
N PHE A 37 9.66 -8.47 -4.05
CA PHE A 37 8.34 -8.75 -3.53
C PHE A 37 7.39 -9.17 -4.66
N LYS A 38 6.75 -10.32 -4.50
CA LYS A 38 5.73 -10.84 -5.42
C LYS A 38 4.43 -11.03 -4.67
N LEU A 39 3.36 -10.42 -5.18
CA LEU A 39 2.01 -10.71 -4.75
C LEU A 39 1.52 -11.94 -5.49
N ASP A 40 0.91 -12.87 -4.75
CA ASP A 40 0.06 -13.90 -5.34
C ASP A 40 -1.24 -13.25 -5.81
N ALA A 41 -1.87 -13.77 -6.88
CA ALA A 41 -3.10 -13.18 -7.44
C ALA A 41 -4.24 -13.04 -6.41
N ASP A 42 -4.36 -13.97 -5.45
CA ASP A 42 -5.33 -13.87 -4.34
C ASP A 42 -5.02 -12.67 -3.42
N LEU A 43 -3.74 -12.47 -3.12
CA LEU A 43 -3.29 -11.39 -2.24
C LEU A 43 -3.39 -10.05 -2.94
N GLU A 44 -3.07 -10.00 -4.23
CA GLU A 44 -3.19 -8.80 -5.06
C GLU A 44 -4.64 -8.32 -5.13
N ALA A 45 -5.59 -9.25 -5.27
CA ALA A 45 -7.02 -8.94 -5.22
C ALA A 45 -7.44 -8.39 -3.85
N LYS A 46 -6.97 -9.00 -2.74
CA LYS A 46 -7.25 -8.51 -1.38
C LYS A 46 -6.64 -7.14 -1.11
N VAL A 47 -5.37 -6.94 -1.45
CA VAL A 47 -4.66 -5.66 -1.32
C VAL A 47 -5.38 -4.59 -2.10
N SER A 48 -5.73 -4.86 -3.37
CA SER A 48 -6.46 -3.90 -4.21
C SER A 48 -7.80 -3.50 -3.58
N ASN A 49 -8.56 -4.47 -3.05
CA ASN A 49 -9.85 -4.20 -2.43
C ASN A 49 -9.71 -3.32 -1.17
N VAL A 50 -8.76 -3.63 -0.30
CA VAL A 50 -8.51 -2.85 0.92
C VAL A 50 -7.95 -1.46 0.61
N VAL A 51 -7.06 -1.34 -0.39
CA VAL A 51 -6.54 -0.04 -0.82
C VAL A 51 -7.65 0.82 -1.41
N ILE A 52 -8.58 0.25 -2.19
CA ILE A 52 -9.78 0.97 -2.67
C ILE A 52 -10.64 1.43 -1.49
N GLN A 53 -10.83 0.62 -0.45
CA GLN A 53 -11.53 1.05 0.75
C GLN A 53 -10.82 2.20 1.46
N GLN A 54 -9.48 2.20 1.50
CA GLN A 54 -8.74 3.33 2.08
C GLN A 54 -8.73 4.59 1.22
N LEU A 55 -9.00 4.51 -0.08
CA LEU A 55 -9.22 5.71 -0.90
C LEU A 55 -10.48 6.46 -0.48
N ASP A 56 -11.50 5.75 0.01
CA ASP A 56 -12.75 6.32 0.51
C ASP A 56 -12.66 6.74 1.99
N ASP A 57 -11.47 6.62 2.61
CA ASP A 57 -11.30 6.98 4.02
C ASP A 57 -11.48 8.49 4.24
N ALA A 58 -12.17 8.84 5.31
CA ALA A 58 -12.40 10.23 5.70
C ALA A 58 -11.08 11.00 5.99
N ALA A 59 -9.99 10.29 6.30
CA ALA A 59 -8.68 10.89 6.48
C ALA A 59 -7.91 11.01 5.16
N GLY A 60 -7.77 12.25 4.66
CA GLY A 60 -7.04 12.59 3.43
C GLY A 60 -5.59 12.09 3.39
N ASP A 61 -4.91 12.04 4.54
CA ASP A 61 -3.54 11.54 4.64
C ASP A 61 -3.45 10.02 4.38
N VAL A 62 -4.47 9.27 4.79
CA VAL A 62 -4.55 7.81 4.62
C VAL A 62 -4.89 7.47 3.16
N SER A 63 -5.86 8.18 2.58
CA SER A 63 -6.21 8.02 1.16
C SER A 63 -5.04 8.42 0.24
N GLY A 64 -4.27 9.45 0.60
CA GLY A 64 -3.04 9.81 -0.13
C GLY A 64 -1.97 8.71 -0.14
N LEU A 65 -1.83 7.94 0.94
CA LEU A 65 -0.95 6.76 0.97
C LEU A 65 -1.54 5.60 0.15
N ALA A 66 -2.84 5.39 0.21
CA ALA A 66 -3.53 4.34 -0.56
C ALA A 66 -3.33 4.53 -2.08
N VAL A 67 -3.38 5.77 -2.58
CA VAL A 67 -3.06 6.09 -3.99
C VAL A 67 -1.63 5.64 -4.35
N LYS A 68 -0.65 5.87 -3.46
CA LYS A 68 0.75 5.47 -3.69
C LYS A 68 0.90 3.95 -3.72
N CYS A 69 0.18 3.23 -2.85
CA CYS A 69 0.15 1.76 -2.87
C CYS A 69 -0.41 1.22 -4.19
N LEU A 70 -1.53 1.77 -4.65
CA LEU A 70 -2.14 1.42 -5.95
C LEU A 70 -1.17 1.63 -7.10
N TYR A 71 -0.48 2.78 -7.11
CA TYR A 71 0.52 3.07 -8.13
C TYR A 71 1.66 2.05 -8.11
N CYS A 72 2.15 1.68 -6.91
CA CYS A 72 3.21 0.68 -6.74
C CYS A 72 2.77 -0.72 -7.22
N SER A 73 1.52 -1.13 -6.94
CA SER A 73 0.99 -2.42 -7.39
C SER A 73 0.79 -2.49 -8.89
N ILE A 74 0.31 -1.42 -9.54
CA ILE A 74 0.04 -1.40 -10.98
C ILE A 74 1.35 -1.29 -11.79
N PHE A 75 2.29 -0.46 -11.35
CA PHE A 75 3.52 -0.23 -12.11
C PHE A 75 4.63 -1.23 -11.80
N GLY A 76 4.54 -2.00 -10.71
CA GLY A 76 5.55 -3.00 -10.34
C GLY A 76 6.95 -2.43 -10.10
N GLU A 77 7.10 -1.10 -10.12
CA GLU A 77 8.36 -0.40 -9.93
C GLU A 77 8.35 0.29 -8.57
N PRO A 78 9.43 0.15 -7.77
CA PRO A 78 9.52 0.82 -6.49
C PRO A 78 9.42 2.33 -6.68
N LEU A 79 8.54 2.98 -5.90
CA LEU A 79 8.26 4.41 -5.90
C LEU A 79 9.53 5.30 -5.90
N ALA A 80 10.66 4.80 -5.39
CA ALA A 80 11.97 5.45 -5.45
C ALA A 80 12.44 5.74 -6.89
N SER A 81 12.14 4.85 -7.84
CA SER A 81 12.49 5.01 -9.27
C SER A 81 11.68 6.13 -9.94
N ILE A 82 10.39 6.26 -9.59
CA ILE A 82 9.52 7.34 -10.09
C ILE A 82 9.87 8.68 -9.45
N ARG A 83 10.21 8.69 -8.16
CA ARG A 83 10.62 9.93 -7.46
C ARG A 83 11.90 10.52 -8.06
N MET A 84 12.83 9.69 -8.54
CA MET A 84 14.04 10.16 -9.25
C MET A 84 13.77 10.73 -10.65
N ASN A 85 12.66 10.38 -11.31
CA ASN A 85 12.32 10.90 -12.63
C ASN A 85 11.53 12.21 -12.59
N LEU A 86 10.82 12.50 -11.50
CA LEU A 86 10.07 13.75 -11.33
C LEU A 86 10.93 14.95 -10.89
N TYR A 87 12.11 14.72 -10.31
CA TYR A 87 13.08 15.80 -10.00
C TYR A 87 14.13 16.02 -11.11
N LYS A 88 13.94 15.40 -12.28
CA LYS A 88 14.85 15.49 -13.43
C LYS A 88 14.27 16.21 -14.65
N LEU A 89 13.13 16.90 -14.47
CA LEU A 89 12.50 17.80 -15.44
C LEU A 89 12.54 19.23 -14.92
#